data_AF-A0A2S9FL63-F1
#
_entry.id   AF-A0A2S9FL63-F1
#
_cell.length_a   1.000
_cell.length_b   1.000
_cell.length_c   1.000
_cell.angle_alpha   90.00
_cell.angle_beta   90.00
_cell.angle_gamma   90.00
#
_symmetry.space_group_name_H-M   'P 1'
#
loop_
_entity.id
_entity.type
_entity.pdbx_description
1 polymer ?
#
loop_
_entity_poly.entity_id
_entity_poly.type
_entity_poly.pdbx_seq_one_letter_code
_entity_poly.pdbx_strand_id
1 'polypeptide(L)'
;AMLEAMEERQTTIAGTEYPIPEPFLVIATQNPVDQEGTYALSEAQTDRFLLKEIVRYPSPEQEVEVLTRLDAGLYDRGHRGRPVASLDDIRHLQRITREVHMSRDLMLYASRLVGVTRDAGNYLPSNLARLIEYGASPRATIALCTSARALAVLSGRN
;
A
#
# COMPACT_ATOMS: atom_id res chain seq x y z
N ALA A 1 17.15 -7.77 5.35
CA ALA A 1 17.16 -6.30 5.43
C ALA A 1 15.80 -5.66 5.14
N MET A 2 15.41 -5.27 3.91
CA MET A 2 14.16 -4.49 3.73
C MET A 2 12.88 -5.25 4.14
N LEU A 3 12.69 -6.47 3.63
CA LEU A 3 11.50 -7.27 3.96
C LEU A 3 11.46 -7.70 5.43
N GLU A 4 12.64 -7.88 6.02
CA GLU A 4 12.82 -8.14 7.45
C GLU A 4 12.38 -6.92 8.28
N ALA A 5 12.79 -5.71 7.90
CA ALA A 5 12.32 -4.48 8.53
C ALA A 5 10.80 -4.27 8.38
N MET A 6 10.21 -4.71 7.26
CA MET A 6 8.77 -4.64 7.03
C MET A 6 7.97 -5.59 7.93
N GLU A 7 8.45 -6.81 8.17
CA GLU A 7 7.73 -7.82 8.95
C GLU A 7 8.06 -7.76 10.43
N GLU A 8 9.34 -7.68 10.77
CA GLU A 8 9.84 -7.79 12.15
C GLU A 8 9.91 -6.43 12.86
N ARG A 9 9.74 -5.31 12.13
CA ARG A 9 9.94 -3.94 12.64
C ARG A 9 11.30 -3.70 13.30
N GLN A 10 12.28 -4.52 12.96
CA GLN A 10 13.66 -4.42 13.41
C GLN A 10 14.61 -4.88 12.29
N THR A 11 15.88 -4.54 12.40
CA THR A 11 16.93 -5.09 11.54
C THR A 11 18.15 -5.46 12.37
N THR A 12 18.79 -6.59 12.04
CA THR A 12 20.01 -7.03 12.71
C THR A 12 21.23 -6.68 11.88
N ILE A 13 22.16 -5.91 12.44
CA ILE A 13 23.45 -5.60 11.81
C ILE A 13 24.56 -6.12 12.70
N ALA A 14 25.36 -7.06 12.20
CA ALA A 14 26.46 -7.69 12.93
C ALA A 14 26.05 -8.23 14.33
N GLY A 15 24.86 -8.84 14.42
CA GLY A 15 24.33 -9.40 15.66
C GLY A 15 23.71 -8.37 16.63
N THR A 16 23.68 -7.09 16.28
CA THR A 16 23.01 -6.04 17.05
C THR A 16 21.65 -5.72 16.43
N GLU A 17 20.60 -5.74 17.23
CA GLU A 17 19.24 -5.38 16.81
C GLU A 17 19.04 -3.87 16.83
N TYR A 18 18.46 -3.33 15.75
CA TYR A 18 18.11 -1.92 15.61
C TYR A 18 16.60 -1.80 15.37
N PRO A 19 15.84 -1.12 16.25
CA PRO A 19 14.41 -0.93 16.08
C PRO A 19 14.11 0.04 14.93
N ILE A 20 13.06 -0.24 14.17
CA ILE A 20 12.60 0.65 13.10
C ILE A 20 11.74 1.78 13.70
N PRO A 21 11.92 3.06 13.30
CA PRO A 21 11.11 4.16 13.79
C PRO A 21 9.61 4.00 13.48
N GLU A 22 8.74 4.45 14.37
CA GLU A 22 7.29 4.48 14.14
C GLU A 22 6.79 5.91 13.94
N PRO A 23 5.94 6.20 12.92
CA PRO A 23 5.44 5.30 11.90
C PRO A 23 6.52 4.92 10.87
N PHE A 24 6.43 3.70 10.33
CA PHE A 24 7.27 3.20 9.26
C PHE A 24 6.43 2.97 8.00
N LEU A 25 6.92 3.43 6.86
CA LEU A 25 6.30 3.24 5.55
C LEU A 25 7.37 2.91 4.52
N VAL A 26 7.13 1.85 3.73
CA VAL A 26 7.94 1.52 2.57
C VAL A 26 7.15 1.83 1.31
N ILE A 27 7.74 2.62 0.42
CA ILE A 27 7.26 2.85 -0.94
C ILE A 27 8.29 2.22 -1.87
N ALA A 28 7.91 1.11 -2.51
CA ALA A 28 8.74 0.46 -3.51
C ALA A 28 8.27 0.83 -4.91
N THR A 29 9.19 1.30 -5.75
CA THR A 29 8.93 1.60 -7.16
C THR A 29 9.59 0.54 -8.03
N GLN A 30 8.86 0.03 -9.02
CA GLN A 30 9.40 -0.89 -10.01
C GLN A 30 9.24 -0.26 -11.40
N ASN A 31 10.36 0.02 -12.08
CA ASN A 31 10.32 0.52 -13.45
C ASN A 31 10.12 -0.66 -14.41
N PRO A 32 9.04 -0.69 -15.22
CA PRO A 32 8.76 -1.84 -16.08
C PRO A 32 9.73 -2.00 -17.26
N VAL A 33 10.46 -0.95 -17.66
CA VAL A 33 11.29 -0.95 -18.88
C VAL A 33 12.76 -1.29 -18.67
N ASP A 34 13.34 -0.98 -17.49
CA ASP A 34 14.74 -1.25 -17.17
C ASP A 34 14.88 -2.38 -16.17
N GLN A 35 15.38 -3.54 -16.63
CA GLN A 35 15.71 -4.69 -15.79
C GLN A 35 17.21 -4.85 -15.54
N GLU A 36 18.06 -3.91 -16.00
CA GLU A 36 19.48 -3.95 -15.69
C GLU A 36 19.70 -3.76 -14.19
N GLY A 37 19.96 -4.87 -13.50
CA GLY A 37 20.30 -4.89 -12.07
C GLY A 37 19.13 -4.93 -11.10
N THR A 38 17.88 -5.02 -11.55
CA THR A 38 16.71 -5.17 -10.66
C THR A 38 16.02 -6.53 -10.87
N TYR A 39 16.13 -7.39 -9.87
CA TYR A 39 15.35 -8.63 -9.83
C TYR A 39 13.91 -8.28 -9.44
N ALA A 40 12.94 -8.70 -10.25
CA ALA A 40 11.54 -8.57 -9.90
C ALA A 40 11.27 -9.25 -8.55
N LEU A 41 10.52 -8.58 -7.68
CA LEU A 41 10.07 -9.18 -6.42
C LEU A 41 9.21 -10.40 -6.74
N SER A 42 9.41 -11.50 -6.01
CA SER A 42 8.54 -12.67 -6.14
C SER A 42 7.13 -12.36 -5.65
N GLU A 43 6.15 -13.18 -6.03
CA GLU A 43 4.76 -13.03 -5.58
C GLU A 43 4.64 -13.01 -4.06
N ALA A 44 5.38 -13.89 -3.38
CA ALA A 44 5.42 -13.93 -1.91
C ALA A 44 5.97 -12.63 -1.30
N GLN A 45 6.84 -11.90 -2.01
CA GLN A 45 7.37 -10.62 -1.56
C GLN A 45 6.41 -9.47 -1.85
N THR A 46 5.77 -9.46 -3.02
CA THR A 46 4.78 -8.45 -3.39
C THR A 46 3.51 -8.53 -2.55
N ASP A 47 3.12 -9.72 -2.08
CA ASP A 47 1.97 -9.94 -1.18
C ASP A 47 2.10 -9.20 0.19
N ARG A 48 3.31 -8.74 0.53
CA ARG A 48 3.56 -7.96 1.75
C ARG A 48 3.22 -6.49 1.62
N PHE A 49 3.02 -6.00 0.39
CA PHE A 49 2.66 -4.61 0.13
C PHE A 49 1.13 -4.45 0.18
N LEU A 50 0.66 -3.45 0.93
CA LEU A 50 -0.77 -3.21 1.13
C LEU A 50 -1.48 -2.84 -0.19
N LEU A 51 -0.82 -2.03 -1.02
CA LEU A 51 -1.37 -1.48 -2.25
C LEU A 51 -0.32 -1.53 -3.35
N LYS A 52 -0.78 -1.76 -4.59
CA LYS A 52 -0.01 -1.62 -5.81
C LYS A 52 -0.71 -0.61 -6.70
N GLU A 53 -0.02 0.49 -6.99
CA GLU A 53 -0.52 1.55 -7.88
C GLU A 53 0.22 1.50 -9.22
N ILE A 54 -0.53 1.62 -10.33
CA ILE A 54 0.05 1.69 -11.67
C ILE A 54 0.10 3.16 -12.09
N VAL A 55 1.25 3.78 -11.84
CA VAL A 55 1.49 5.19 -12.19
C VAL A 55 1.55 5.34 -13.71
N ARG A 56 0.70 6.21 -14.26
CA ARG A 56 0.69 6.57 -15.69
C ARG A 56 1.33 7.95 -15.88
N TYR A 57 1.69 8.25 -17.12
CA TYR A 57 2.13 9.60 -17.47
C TYR A 57 1.02 10.63 -17.21
N PRO A 58 1.38 11.84 -16.76
CA PRO A 58 0.45 12.96 -16.61
C PRO A 58 -0.17 13.37 -17.96
N SER A 59 -1.32 14.04 -17.92
CA SER A 59 -1.84 14.73 -19.12
C SER A 59 -0.98 15.97 -19.45
N PRO A 60 -1.03 16.50 -20.69
CA PRO A 60 -0.32 17.72 -21.04
C PRO A 60 -0.61 18.90 -20.10
N GLU A 61 -1.84 19.05 -19.63
CA GLU A 61 -2.22 20.11 -18.68
C GLU A 61 -1.59 19.88 -17.31
N GLN A 62 -1.50 18.63 -16.85
CA GLN A 62 -0.81 18.27 -15.61
C GLN A 62 0.70 18.49 -15.73
N GLU A 63 1.29 18.23 -16.89
CA GLU A 63 2.71 18.54 -17.16
C GLU A 63 2.98 20.04 -17.10
N VAL A 64 2.14 20.85 -17.74
CA VAL A 64 2.24 22.32 -17.68
C VAL A 64 2.11 22.83 -16.24
N GLU A 65 1.20 22.26 -15.44
CA GLU A 65 1.06 22.62 -14.03
C GLU A 65 2.34 22.26 -13.23
N VAL A 66 2.91 21.07 -13.47
CA VAL A 66 4.17 20.66 -12.83
C VAL A 66 5.31 21.62 -13.19
N LEU A 67 5.43 22.00 -14.47
CA LEU A 67 6.41 22.98 -14.94
C LEU A 67 6.19 24.36 -14.31
N THR A 68 4.94 24.82 -14.24
CA THR A 68 4.59 26.09 -13.61
C THR A 68 5.02 26.13 -12.13
N ARG A 69 4.82 25.01 -11.41
CA ARG A 69 5.26 24.88 -10.00
C ARG A 69 6.77 24.78 -9.85
N LEU A 70 7.46 24.13 -10.79
CA LEU A 70 8.92 24.09 -10.86
C LEU A 70 9.51 25.48 -11.06
N ASP A 71 8.99 26.25 -12.03
CA ASP A 71 9.42 27.61 -12.31
C ASP A 71 9.13 28.57 -11.14
N ALA A 72 8.08 28.30 -10.36
CA ALA A 72 7.78 29.03 -9.12
C ALA A 72 8.68 28.66 -7.93
N GLY A 73 9.65 27.75 -8.10
CA GLY A 73 10.60 27.34 -7.06
C GLY A 73 10.00 26.46 -5.96
N LEU A 74 8.81 25.87 -6.15
CA LEU A 74 8.14 25.07 -5.12
C LEU A 74 8.87 23.74 -4.81
N TYR A 75 9.76 23.30 -5.69
CA TYR A 75 10.55 22.07 -5.52
C TYR A 75 12.02 22.35 -5.16
N ASP A 76 12.38 23.61 -4.92
CA ASP A 76 13.74 23.97 -4.52
C ASP A 76 14.08 23.37 -3.15
N ARG A 77 15.34 22.95 -2.96
CA ARG A 77 15.79 22.30 -1.71
C ARG A 77 15.55 23.15 -0.45
N GLY A 78 15.48 24.47 -0.60
CA GLY A 78 15.19 25.42 0.48
C GLY A 78 13.70 25.65 0.74
N HIS A 79 12.82 25.28 -0.20
CA HIS A 79 11.38 25.44 -0.06
C HIS A 79 10.81 24.30 0.79
N ARG A 80 10.65 24.54 2.09
CA ARG A 80 9.96 23.61 3.00
C ARG A 80 8.55 24.13 3.27
N GLY A 81 7.56 23.36 2.83
CA GLY A 81 6.16 23.62 3.18
C GLY A 81 5.95 23.64 4.69
N ARG A 82 4.98 24.42 5.17
CA ARG A 82 4.60 24.45 6.58
C ARG A 82 4.04 23.06 6.98
N PRO A 83 4.60 22.39 8.00
CA PRO A 83 4.02 21.14 8.49
C PRO A 83 2.57 21.36 8.92
N VAL A 84 1.66 20.50 8.44
CA VAL A 84 0.23 20.55 8.78
C VAL A 84 -0.19 19.43 9.75
N ALA A 85 0.69 18.46 10.00
CA ALA A 85 0.49 17.36 10.93
C ALA A 85 1.84 16.94 11.54
N SER A 86 1.78 16.46 12.77
CA SER A 86 2.89 15.85 13.50
C SER A 86 2.87 14.32 13.40
N LEU A 87 3.96 13.66 13.83
CA LEU A 87 3.98 12.19 13.92
C LEU A 87 2.96 11.67 14.94
N ASP A 88 2.66 12.43 15.99
CA ASP A 88 1.65 12.05 16.98
C ASP A 88 0.24 12.12 16.40
N ASP A 89 -0.03 13.07 15.50
CA ASP A 89 -1.30 13.12 14.74
C ASP A 89 -1.45 11.87 13.86
N ILE A 90 -0.37 11.44 13.19
CA ILE A 90 -0.38 10.21 12.39
C ILE A 90 -0.65 8.98 13.26
N ARG A 91 0.03 8.85 14.41
CA ARG A 91 -0.20 7.75 15.37
C ARG A 91 -1.63 7.78 15.92
N HIS A 92 -2.17 8.97 16.16
CA HIS A 92 -3.55 9.15 16.61
C HIS A 92 -4.55 8.66 15.54
N LEU A 93 -4.36 9.05 14.28
CA LEU A 93 -5.19 8.57 13.16
C LEU A 93 -5.10 7.05 12.96
N GLN A 94 -3.92 6.45 13.14
CA GLN A 94 -3.74 4.99 13.10
C GLN A 94 -4.48 4.26 14.23
N ARG A 95 -4.67 4.89 15.40
CA ARG A 95 -5.49 4.35 16.49
C ARG A 95 -6.97 4.45 16.15
N ILE A 96 -7.43 5.64 15.74
CA ILE A 96 -8.84 5.86 15.32
C ILE A 96 -9.24 4.86 14.24
N THR A 97 -8.39 4.66 13.22
CA THR A 97 -8.65 3.72 12.13
C THR A 97 -8.88 2.28 12.62
N ARG A 98 -8.17 1.85 13.68
CA ARG A 98 -8.34 0.51 14.28
C ARG A 98 -9.65 0.39 15.05
N GLU A 99 -10.15 1.49 15.60
CA GLU A 99 -11.38 1.56 16.40
C GLU A 99 -12.65 1.62 15.55
N VAL A 100 -12.56 2.02 14.28
CA VAL A 100 -13.70 2.06 13.32
C VAL A 100 -14.43 0.72 13.33
N HIS A 101 -15.75 0.72 13.57
CA HIS A 101 -16.51 -0.52 13.60
C HIS A 101 -16.63 -1.12 12.20
N MET A 102 -16.47 -2.43 12.09
CA MET A 102 -16.78 -3.17 10.87
C MET A 102 -17.64 -4.36 11.23
N SER A 103 -18.83 -4.41 10.63
CA SER A 103 -19.77 -5.50 10.88
C SER A 103 -19.18 -6.84 10.41
N ARG A 104 -19.62 -7.92 11.05
CA ARG A 104 -19.21 -9.28 10.68
C ARG A 104 -19.56 -9.60 9.22
N ASP A 105 -20.68 -9.08 8.72
CA ASP A 105 -21.12 -9.29 7.35
C ASP A 105 -20.16 -8.67 6.33
N LEU A 106 -19.63 -7.47 6.60
CA LEU A 106 -18.61 -6.85 5.76
C LEU A 106 -17.28 -7.62 5.78
N MET A 107 -16.87 -8.12 6.95
CA MET A 107 -15.67 -8.96 7.07
C MET A 107 -15.83 -10.28 6.30
N LEU A 108 -17.01 -10.92 6.39
CA LEU A 108 -17.33 -12.12 5.63
C LEU A 108 -17.40 -11.83 4.13
N TYR A 109 -17.96 -10.69 3.73
CA TYR A 109 -17.99 -10.26 2.34
C TYR A 109 -16.58 -10.11 1.76
N ALA A 110 -15.70 -9.37 2.44
CA ALA A 110 -14.30 -9.22 2.03
C ALA A 110 -13.58 -10.58 1.93
N SER A 111 -13.79 -11.45 2.93
CA SER A 111 -13.21 -12.80 2.93
C SER A 111 -13.71 -13.66 1.76
N ARG A 112 -15.01 -13.62 1.45
CA ARG A 112 -15.60 -14.33 0.30
C ARG A 112 -15.08 -13.80 -1.02
N LEU A 113 -14.98 -12.48 -1.18
CA LEU A 113 -14.44 -11.86 -2.39
C LEU A 113 -13.01 -12.33 -2.65
N VAL A 114 -12.16 -12.32 -1.63
CA VAL A 114 -10.81 -12.86 -1.73
C VAL A 114 -10.84 -14.37 -2.00
N GLY A 115 -11.72 -15.12 -1.34
CA GLY A 115 -11.90 -16.57 -1.54
C GLY A 115 -12.25 -16.95 -2.98
N VAL A 116 -13.08 -16.16 -3.67
CA VAL A 116 -13.40 -16.36 -5.10
C VAL A 116 -12.15 -16.37 -5.96
N THR A 117 -11.12 -15.60 -5.61
CA THR A 117 -9.85 -15.61 -6.38
C THR A 117 -9.08 -16.92 -6.23
N ARG A 118 -9.26 -17.66 -5.13
CA ARG A 118 -8.60 -18.96 -4.90
C ARG A 118 -9.39 -20.12 -5.49
N ASP A 119 -10.71 -20.04 -5.41
CA ASP A 119 -11.64 -21.07 -5.90
C ASP A 119 -12.35 -20.62 -7.18
N ALA A 120 -11.64 -19.89 -8.06
CA ALA A 120 -12.22 -19.19 -9.20
C ALA A 120 -13.10 -20.07 -10.10
N GLY A 121 -12.73 -21.34 -10.30
CA GLY A 121 -13.49 -22.29 -11.12
C GLY A 121 -14.91 -22.60 -10.60
N ASN A 122 -15.17 -22.38 -9.31
CA ASN A 122 -16.49 -22.60 -8.71
C ASN A 122 -17.44 -21.40 -8.88
N TYR A 123 -16.90 -20.22 -9.20
CA TYR A 123 -17.65 -18.95 -9.15
C TYR A 123 -17.58 -18.14 -10.45
N LEU A 124 -16.55 -18.34 -11.29
CA LEU A 124 -16.31 -17.59 -12.51
C LEU A 124 -16.45 -18.48 -13.75
N PRO A 125 -16.85 -17.91 -14.91
CA PRO A 125 -16.80 -18.61 -16.19
C PRO A 125 -15.42 -19.22 -16.48
N SER A 126 -15.39 -20.40 -17.09
CA SER A 126 -14.14 -21.17 -17.31
C SER A 126 -13.07 -20.42 -18.10
N ASN A 127 -13.48 -19.55 -19.03
CA ASN A 127 -12.58 -18.69 -19.80
C ASN A 127 -11.89 -17.61 -18.95
N LEU A 128 -12.50 -17.19 -17.83
CA LEU A 128 -11.94 -16.24 -16.88
C LEU A 128 -11.20 -16.96 -15.74
N ALA A 129 -11.78 -18.02 -15.19
CA ALA A 129 -11.17 -18.79 -14.09
C ALA A 129 -9.77 -19.31 -14.45
N ARG A 130 -9.56 -19.74 -15.70
CA ARG A 130 -8.25 -20.21 -16.19
C ARG A 130 -7.17 -19.13 -16.27
N LEU A 131 -7.53 -17.84 -16.18
CA LEU A 131 -6.57 -16.73 -16.19
C LEU A 131 -5.96 -16.47 -14.81
N ILE A 132 -6.51 -17.08 -13.76
CA ILE A 132 -6.03 -16.95 -12.39
C ILE A 132 -5.16 -18.18 -12.10
N GLU A 133 -3.85 -17.99 -12.07
CA GLU A 133 -2.89 -19.04 -11.72
C GLU A 133 -2.86 -19.28 -10.20
N TYR A 134 -2.87 -18.20 -9.42
CA TYR A 134 -2.91 -18.20 -7.97
C TYR A 134 -3.87 -17.12 -7.45
N GLY A 135 -4.66 -17.47 -6.43
CA GLY A 135 -5.54 -16.52 -5.76
C GLY A 135 -4.83 -15.65 -4.73
N ALA A 136 -5.46 -14.55 -4.34
CA ALA A 136 -4.90 -13.62 -3.35
C ALA A 136 -4.76 -14.26 -1.96
N SER A 137 -3.73 -13.91 -1.19
CA SER A 137 -3.48 -14.48 0.14
C SER A 137 -4.46 -13.96 1.22
N PRO A 138 -4.49 -14.53 2.44
CA PRO A 138 -5.28 -13.97 3.54
C PRO A 138 -4.91 -12.52 3.90
N ARG A 139 -3.69 -12.07 3.55
CA ARG A 139 -3.27 -10.66 3.73
C ARG A 139 -4.14 -9.72 2.91
N ALA A 140 -4.62 -10.13 1.75
CA ALA A 140 -5.54 -9.32 0.95
C ALA A 140 -6.84 -9.00 1.69
N THR A 141 -7.41 -9.95 2.46
CA THR A 141 -8.60 -9.70 3.27
C THR A 141 -8.31 -8.68 4.37
N ILE A 142 -7.16 -8.81 5.05
CA ILE A 142 -6.72 -7.86 6.08
C ILE A 142 -6.50 -6.48 5.47
N ALA A 143 -5.87 -6.41 4.31
CA ALA A 143 -5.58 -5.20 3.57
C ALA A 143 -6.86 -4.47 3.15
N LEU A 144 -7.83 -5.20 2.58
CA LEU A 144 -9.14 -4.67 2.20
C LEU A 144 -9.87 -4.08 3.41
N CYS A 145 -9.96 -4.84 4.52
CA CYS A 145 -10.64 -4.39 5.72
C CYS A 145 -9.94 -3.16 6.34
N THR A 146 -8.62 -3.17 6.43
CA THR A 146 -7.84 -2.05 6.99
C THR A 146 -7.99 -0.79 6.15
N SER A 147 -7.92 -0.93 4.82
CA SER A 147 -8.08 0.20 3.88
C SER A 147 -9.51 0.74 3.91
N ALA A 148 -10.51 -0.13 4.01
CA ALA A 148 -11.91 0.29 4.13
C ALA A 148 -12.17 1.09 5.42
N ARG A 149 -11.54 0.72 6.55
CA ARG A 149 -11.61 1.51 7.80
C ARG A 149 -10.91 2.86 7.64
N ALA A 150 -9.73 2.89 7.05
CA ALA A 150 -9.01 4.14 6.79
C ALA A 150 -9.84 5.09 5.92
N LEU A 151 -10.48 4.56 4.86
CA LEU A 151 -11.38 5.32 4.00
C LEU A 151 -12.61 5.82 4.75
N ALA A 152 -13.15 5.06 5.70
CA ALA A 152 -14.26 5.50 6.55
C ALA A 152 -13.86 6.72 7.39
N VAL A 153 -12.69 6.69 8.04
CA VAL A 153 -12.15 7.84 8.80
C VAL A 153 -11.99 9.06 7.89
N LEU A 154 -11.39 8.91 6.71
CA LEU A 154 -11.23 10.00 5.74
C LEU A 154 -12.56 10.57 5.23
N SER A 155 -13.62 9.76 5.24
CA SER A 155 -14.98 10.15 4.88
C SER A 155 -15.78 10.71 6.05
N GLY A 156 -15.20 10.85 7.25
CA GLY A 156 -15.90 11.29 8.45
C GLY A 156 -16.89 10.28 9.05
N ARG A 157 -16.68 8.97 8.80
CA ARG A 157 -17.49 7.86 9.32
C ARG A 157 -16.71 7.05 10.37
N ASN A 158 -17.42 6.45 11.32
CA ASN A 158 -16.87 5.63 12.41
C ASN A 158 -17.37 4.19 12.39
#